data_AF-A0AAD8MI18-F1
#
_entry.id   AF-A0AAD8MI18-F1
#
_cell.length_a   1.000
_cell.length_b   1.000
_cell.length_c   1.000
_cell.angle_alpha   90.00
_cell.angle_beta   90.00
_cell.angle_gamma   90.00
#
_symmetry.space_group_name_H-M   'P 1'
#
loop_
_entity.id
_entity.type
_entity.pdbx_description
1 polymer ?
#
loop_
_entity_poly.entity_id
_entity_poly.type
_entity_poly.pdbx_seq_one_letter_code
_entity_poly.pdbx_strand_id
1 'polypeptide(L)'
;MNGISATSRVQIVASDADLYVAKIDDKIYVKIGSKYDVGDLVPPNYKVFTSGDDYSPDIDHLNPRVQRELSDWTNWLKSEIGFVDWRFDYARGFSPSITKVYMQNTSPYLAVGEYWDDLAYWKVRTLDKNQDKNRNDISKWVQASGGGVTAFDFTTKGILQAVVKNELWRMKDSNGNTPGLIGISPGNAMTCIENHDTWSEQVWPFPSDKVMLGYA
;
A
#
# COMPACT_ATOMS: atom_id res chain seq x y z
N MET A 1 -3.33 27.13 -14.87
CA MET A 1 -3.96 26.42 -13.72
C MET A 1 -4.90 27.39 -13.02
N ASN A 2 -6.10 26.96 -12.61
CA ASN A 2 -7.16 27.81 -12.03
C ASN A 2 -6.82 28.45 -10.66
N GLY A 3 -5.54 28.60 -10.32
CA GLY A 3 -5.09 29.15 -9.04
C GLY A 3 -5.54 28.32 -7.84
N ILE A 4 -5.61 26.99 -8.00
CA ILE A 4 -5.82 26.03 -6.90
C ILE A 4 -4.45 25.74 -6.27
N SER A 5 -4.41 25.67 -4.95
CA SER A 5 -3.21 25.34 -4.18
C SER A 5 -3.55 24.43 -2.99
N ALA A 6 -2.53 23.99 -2.26
CA ALA A 6 -2.69 23.20 -1.04
C ALA A 6 -3.47 23.93 0.09
N THR A 7 -3.72 25.24 -0.05
CA THR A 7 -4.51 26.03 0.91
C THR A 7 -5.93 26.33 0.41
N SER A 8 -6.31 25.83 -0.77
CA SER A 8 -7.65 26.01 -1.30
C SER A 8 -8.70 25.39 -0.38
N ARG A 9 -9.82 26.10 -0.21
CA ARG A 9 -10.93 25.65 0.63
C ARG A 9 -11.70 24.56 -0.10
N VAL A 10 -11.82 23.40 0.54
CA VAL A 10 -12.72 22.32 0.12
C VAL A 10 -14.05 22.44 0.86
N GLN A 11 -15.15 22.37 0.13
CA GLN A 11 -16.50 22.31 0.67
C GLN A 11 -17.19 21.06 0.15
N ILE A 12 -17.62 20.18 1.06
CA ILE A 12 -18.43 19.02 0.72
C ILE A 12 -19.83 19.50 0.34
N VAL A 13 -20.28 19.12 -0.84
CA VAL A 13 -21.60 19.44 -1.42
C VAL A 13 -22.55 18.26 -1.28
N ALA A 14 -22.05 17.03 -1.46
CA ALA A 14 -22.77 15.78 -1.22
C ALA A 14 -21.81 14.67 -0.74
N SER A 15 -22.30 13.76 0.09
CA SER A 15 -21.55 12.61 0.62
C SER A 15 -22.50 11.47 0.97
N ASP A 16 -22.87 10.70 -0.04
CA ASP A 16 -23.64 9.47 0.02
C ASP A 16 -22.76 8.24 -0.28
N ALA A 17 -23.31 7.03 -0.09
CA ALA A 17 -22.57 5.78 -0.27
C ALA A 17 -22.01 5.58 -1.70
N ASP A 18 -22.66 6.12 -2.73
CA ASP A 18 -22.28 5.99 -4.14
C ASP A 18 -21.93 7.34 -4.80
N LEU A 19 -21.89 8.43 -4.02
CA LEU A 19 -21.67 9.78 -4.51
C LEU A 19 -21.01 10.69 -3.48
N TYR A 20 -19.81 11.17 -3.78
CA TYR A 20 -19.17 12.27 -3.09
C TYR A 20 -18.93 13.41 -4.07
N VAL A 21 -19.36 14.62 -3.71
CA VAL A 21 -19.12 15.84 -4.50
C VAL A 21 -18.53 16.90 -3.58
N ALA A 22 -17.38 17.43 -3.97
CA ALA A 22 -16.75 18.55 -3.26
C ALA A 22 -16.41 19.68 -4.22
N LYS A 23 -16.60 20.92 -3.76
CA LYS A 23 -16.25 22.16 -4.43
C LYS A 23 -14.95 22.69 -3.85
N ILE A 24 -14.02 23.14 -4.71
CA ILE A 24 -12.73 23.70 -4.29
C ILE A 24 -12.61 25.15 -4.78
N ASP A 25 -12.44 26.08 -3.83
CA ASP A 25 -12.33 27.55 -4.04
C ASP A 25 -13.37 28.15 -4.99
N ASP A 26 -14.57 27.57 -5.01
CA ASP A 26 -15.64 27.92 -5.94
C ASP A 26 -15.29 27.83 -7.43
N LYS A 27 -14.22 27.10 -7.79
CA LYS A 27 -13.63 27.07 -9.14
C LYS A 27 -13.66 25.70 -9.79
N ILE A 28 -13.58 24.63 -9.01
CA ILE A 28 -13.61 23.25 -9.50
C ILE A 28 -14.52 22.40 -8.62
N TYR A 29 -15.10 21.37 -9.23
CA TYR A 29 -15.83 20.31 -8.55
C TYR A 29 -15.09 18.99 -8.75
N VAL A 30 -15.01 18.19 -7.70
CA VAL A 30 -14.53 16.80 -7.73
C VAL A 30 -15.72 15.92 -7.40
N LYS A 31 -15.95 14.90 -8.23
CA LYS A 31 -16.95 13.87 -8.02
C LYS A 31 -16.26 12.52 -7.91
N ILE A 32 -16.62 11.75 -6.88
CA ILE A 32 -16.15 10.39 -6.63
C ILE A 32 -17.40 9.51 -6.39
N GLY A 33 -17.34 8.23 -6.78
CA GLY A 33 -18.43 7.27 -6.57
C GLY A 33 -19.06 6.78 -7.88
N SER A 34 -19.82 5.69 -7.82
CA SER A 34 -20.39 5.01 -9.00
C SER A 34 -21.60 5.74 -9.60
N LYS A 35 -22.27 6.62 -8.85
CA LYS A 35 -23.44 7.35 -9.34
C LYS A 35 -23.02 8.44 -10.33
N TYR A 36 -23.39 8.31 -11.60
CA TYR A 36 -23.01 9.28 -12.63
C TYR A 36 -23.81 10.59 -12.56
N ASP A 37 -25.08 10.51 -12.17
CA ASP A 37 -25.94 11.69 -12.10
C ASP A 37 -25.65 12.50 -10.84
N VAL A 38 -25.26 13.75 -11.04
CA VAL A 38 -24.97 14.72 -9.98
C VAL A 38 -26.11 15.75 -9.82
N GLY A 39 -27.18 15.67 -10.61
CA GLY A 39 -28.29 16.62 -10.57
C GLY A 39 -27.84 18.09 -10.56
N ASP A 40 -28.40 18.87 -9.65
CA ASP A 40 -28.07 20.29 -9.47
C ASP A 40 -26.86 20.56 -8.56
N LEU A 41 -26.10 19.52 -8.17
CA LEU A 41 -24.94 19.67 -7.29
C LEU A 41 -23.76 20.36 -7.98
N VAL A 42 -23.68 20.27 -9.31
CA VAL A 42 -22.66 20.91 -10.13
C VAL A 42 -23.33 21.87 -11.11
N PRO A 43 -22.97 23.17 -11.14
CA PRO A 43 -23.60 24.13 -12.03
C PRO A 43 -23.41 23.74 -13.51
N PRO A 44 -24.43 23.93 -14.37
CA PRO A 44 -24.44 23.42 -15.74
C PRO A 44 -23.41 24.10 -16.66
N ASN A 45 -22.82 25.21 -16.24
CA ASN A 45 -21.75 25.90 -16.97
C ASN A 45 -20.35 25.30 -16.73
N TYR A 46 -20.21 24.32 -15.84
CA TYR A 46 -18.96 23.57 -15.64
C TYR A 46 -18.80 22.49 -16.71
N LYS A 47 -17.55 22.26 -17.12
CA LYS A 47 -17.20 21.21 -18.07
C LYS A 47 -16.31 20.18 -17.38
N VAL A 48 -16.50 18.91 -17.72
CA VAL A 48 -15.60 17.83 -17.30
C VAL A 48 -14.21 18.14 -17.85
N PHE A 49 -13.25 18.29 -16.95
CA PHE A 49 -11.84 18.53 -17.31
C PHE A 49 -11.05 17.23 -17.42
N THR A 50 -11.27 16.33 -16.47
CA THR A 50 -10.69 14.99 -16.43
C THR A 50 -11.70 14.01 -15.84
N SER A 51 -11.67 12.77 -16.30
CA SER A 51 -12.45 11.65 -15.78
C SER A 51 -11.63 10.38 -15.95
N GLY A 52 -11.77 9.44 -15.03
CA GLY A 52 -11.18 8.12 -15.14
C GLY A 52 -11.88 7.16 -14.20
N ASP A 53 -11.67 5.88 -14.45
CA ASP A 53 -12.13 4.79 -13.60
C ASP A 53 -10.99 4.38 -12.64
N ASP A 54 -11.33 3.92 -11.44
CA ASP A 54 -10.39 3.45 -10.41
C ASP A 54 -9.36 4.48 -9.90
N TYR A 55 -9.64 5.77 -10.04
CA TYR A 55 -8.81 6.84 -9.46
C TYR A 55 -9.37 7.34 -8.12
N SER A 56 -8.50 7.41 -7.11
CA SER A 56 -8.72 8.18 -5.88
C SER A 56 -7.68 9.30 -5.79
N PRO A 57 -7.99 10.47 -5.19
CA PRO A 57 -7.00 11.52 -5.01
C PRO A 57 -5.86 11.07 -4.08
N ASP A 58 -4.64 11.03 -4.60
CA ASP A 58 -3.44 10.86 -3.76
C ASP A 58 -3.30 12.01 -2.76
N ILE A 59 -3.05 11.67 -1.50
CA ILE A 59 -2.86 12.63 -0.43
C ILE A 59 -1.44 13.20 -0.51
N ASP A 60 -1.30 14.53 -0.47
CA ASP A 60 0.01 15.18 -0.33
C ASP A 60 0.56 15.02 1.08
N HIS A 61 1.30 13.93 1.29
CA HIS A 61 1.96 13.63 2.56
C HIS A 61 3.12 14.58 2.90
N LEU A 62 3.58 15.45 1.99
CA LEU A 62 4.59 16.47 2.31
C LEU A 62 3.97 17.67 3.04
N ASN A 63 2.65 17.84 2.98
CA ASN A 63 1.96 18.91 3.67
C ASN A 63 2.00 18.69 5.21
N PRO A 64 2.61 19.59 5.99
CA PRO A 64 2.70 19.43 7.45
C PRO A 64 1.33 19.36 8.15
N ARG A 65 0.30 19.98 7.57
CA ARG A 65 -1.07 19.88 8.07
C ARG A 65 -1.59 18.44 7.94
N VAL A 66 -1.38 17.81 6.79
CA VAL A 66 -1.77 16.42 6.53
C VAL A 66 -1.05 15.47 7.46
N GLN A 67 0.27 15.64 7.63
CA GLN A 67 1.05 14.80 8.54
C GLN A 67 0.52 14.88 9.97
N ARG A 68 0.21 16.09 10.46
CA ARG A 68 -0.36 16.31 11.79
C ARG A 68 -1.76 15.69 11.91
N GLU A 69 -2.70 16.05 11.04
CA GLU A 69 -4.09 15.62 11.16
C GLU A 69 -4.26 14.10 11.01
N LEU A 70 -3.48 13.45 10.12
CA LEU A 70 -3.47 11.99 10.02
C LEU A 70 -2.82 11.32 11.24
N SER A 71 -1.77 11.93 11.81
CA SER A 71 -1.17 11.42 13.05
C SER A 71 -2.14 11.56 14.23
N ASP A 72 -2.88 12.66 14.33
CA ASP A 72 -3.88 12.90 15.37
C ASP A 72 -5.01 11.86 15.27
N TRP A 73 -5.53 11.63 14.07
CA TRP A 73 -6.52 10.58 13.81
C TRP A 73 -6.00 9.17 14.17
N THR A 74 -4.75 8.88 13.83
CA THR A 74 -4.12 7.59 14.14
C THR A 74 -3.92 7.42 15.65
N ASN A 75 -3.56 8.48 16.37
CA ASN A 75 -3.47 8.45 17.83
C ASN A 75 -4.86 8.33 18.49
N TRP A 76 -5.91 8.91 17.91
CA TRP A 76 -7.29 8.70 18.34
C TRP A 76 -7.72 7.23 18.18
N LEU A 77 -7.37 6.56 17.07
CA LEU A 77 -7.60 5.12 16.90
C LEU A 77 -6.93 4.31 18.02
N LYS A 78 -5.75 4.74 18.46
CA LYS A 78 -5.03 4.10 19.57
C LYS A 78 -5.67 4.38 20.93
N SER A 79 -5.99 5.64 21.25
CA SER A 79 -6.47 6.01 22.59
C SER A 79 -7.94 5.67 22.82
N GLU A 80 -8.80 5.90 21.82
CA GLU A 80 -10.25 5.78 21.99
C GLU A 80 -10.81 4.43 21.52
N ILE A 81 -10.20 3.82 20.50
CA ILE A 81 -10.67 2.54 19.95
C ILE A 81 -9.85 1.36 20.46
N GLY A 82 -8.57 1.58 20.78
CA GLY A 82 -7.68 0.57 21.36
C GLY A 82 -6.81 -0.19 20.36
N PHE A 83 -6.63 0.34 19.14
CA PHE A 83 -5.62 -0.20 18.22
C PHE A 83 -4.21 0.01 18.76
N VAL A 84 -3.31 -0.95 18.55
CA VAL A 84 -1.93 -0.88 19.08
C VAL A 84 -0.85 -0.87 17.99
N ASP A 85 -1.21 -1.31 16.78
CA ASP A 85 -0.31 -1.60 15.67
C ASP A 85 -0.85 -1.07 14.35
N TRP A 86 0.05 -0.82 13.38
CA TRP A 86 -0.31 -0.29 12.06
C TRP A 86 0.08 -1.22 10.91
N ARG A 87 -0.82 -1.39 9.94
CA ARG A 87 -0.49 -1.90 8.61
C ARG A 87 -0.56 -0.73 7.63
N PHE A 88 0.58 -0.30 7.11
CA PHE A 88 0.64 0.71 6.06
C PHE A 88 0.23 0.07 4.73
N ASP A 89 -1.00 0.35 4.34
CA ASP A 89 -1.54 0.02 3.02
C ASP A 89 -0.74 0.69 1.91
N TYR A 90 -0.56 -0.01 0.78
CA TYR A 90 0.11 0.48 -0.42
C TYR A 90 1.35 1.36 -0.11
N ALA A 91 2.31 0.82 0.63
CA ALA A 91 3.45 1.57 1.18
C ALA A 91 4.43 2.11 0.11
N ARG A 92 4.18 1.83 -1.16
CA ARG A 92 4.85 2.41 -2.33
C ARG A 92 4.24 3.74 -2.78
N GLY A 93 3.02 4.06 -2.35
CA GLY A 93 2.30 5.28 -2.73
C GLY A 93 2.93 6.57 -2.18
N PHE A 94 3.78 6.47 -1.15
CA PHE A 94 4.50 7.60 -0.57
C PHE A 94 5.93 7.21 -0.17
N SER A 95 6.77 8.21 0.07
CA SER A 95 8.18 7.96 0.38
C SER A 95 8.35 7.29 1.76
N PRO A 96 9.38 6.44 1.94
CA PRO A 96 9.67 5.83 3.24
C PRO A 96 9.91 6.86 4.36
N SER A 97 10.40 8.06 4.03
CA SER A 97 10.55 9.15 4.99
C SER A 97 9.21 9.62 5.59
N ILE A 98 8.10 9.48 4.86
CA ILE A 98 6.75 9.76 5.38
C ILE A 98 6.31 8.65 6.34
N THR A 99 6.58 7.38 6.03
CA THR A 99 6.37 6.26 6.97
C THR A 99 7.08 6.54 8.29
N LYS A 100 8.33 7.02 8.23
CA LYS A 100 9.11 7.40 9.39
C LYS A 100 8.41 8.47 10.24
N VAL A 101 7.84 9.50 9.62
CA VAL A 101 7.08 10.55 10.32
C VAL A 101 5.90 9.95 11.09
N TYR A 102 5.10 9.10 10.44
CA TYR A 102 3.94 8.49 11.09
C TYR A 102 4.34 7.53 12.22
N MET A 103 5.39 6.73 12.02
CA MET A 103 5.96 5.88 13.06
C MET A 103 6.40 6.69 14.29
N GLN A 104 7.08 7.82 14.08
CA GLN A 104 7.54 8.70 15.16
C GLN A 104 6.37 9.36 15.90
N ASN A 105 5.39 9.89 15.16
CA ASN A 105 4.26 10.61 15.75
C ASN A 105 3.24 9.72 16.47
N THR A 106 3.19 8.43 16.10
CA THR A 106 2.15 7.51 16.60
C THR A 106 2.69 6.38 17.45
N SER A 107 4.00 6.07 17.39
CA SER A 107 4.68 5.08 18.22
C SER A 107 3.86 3.79 18.44
N PRO A 108 3.52 3.05 17.37
CA PRO A 108 2.85 1.77 17.49
C PRO A 108 3.75 0.73 18.17
N TYR A 109 3.16 -0.33 18.71
CA TYR A 109 3.94 -1.46 19.24
C TYR A 109 4.62 -2.25 18.11
N LEU A 110 3.91 -2.46 17.00
CA LEU A 110 4.36 -3.06 15.76
C LEU A 110 3.81 -2.28 14.57
N ALA A 111 4.59 -2.21 13.50
CA ALA A 111 4.07 -1.77 12.21
C ALA A 111 4.59 -2.63 11.06
N VAL A 112 3.75 -2.85 10.06
CA VAL A 112 4.09 -3.58 8.83
C VAL A 112 3.71 -2.76 7.60
N GLY A 113 4.63 -2.63 6.65
CA GLY A 113 4.38 -2.01 5.36
C GLY A 113 4.06 -3.03 4.28
N GLU A 114 3.04 -2.73 3.48
CA GLU A 114 2.81 -3.39 2.20
C GLU A 114 3.67 -2.75 1.11
N TYR A 115 4.96 -3.09 1.12
CA TYR A 115 5.85 -2.75 0.01
C TYR A 115 5.82 -3.88 -1.02
N TRP A 116 4.85 -3.82 -1.94
CA TRP A 116 4.67 -4.83 -2.97
C TRP A 116 5.22 -4.35 -4.32
N ASP A 117 6.38 -4.88 -4.71
CA ASP A 117 7.00 -4.64 -6.01
C ASP A 117 7.14 -5.92 -6.83
N ASP A 118 7.34 -5.75 -8.13
CA ASP A 118 7.45 -6.85 -9.07
C ASP A 118 8.64 -7.76 -8.73
N LEU A 119 8.43 -9.06 -8.92
CA LEU A 119 9.49 -10.05 -8.88
C LEU A 119 10.23 -10.06 -10.22
N ALA A 120 11.45 -10.59 -10.21
CA ALA A 120 12.22 -10.78 -11.44
C ALA A 120 11.72 -12.01 -12.20
N TYR A 121 11.54 -11.85 -13.52
CA TYR A 121 11.15 -12.91 -14.45
C TYR A 121 12.05 -12.86 -15.68
N TRP A 122 12.54 -14.02 -16.14
CA TRP A 122 13.38 -14.11 -17.35
C TRP A 122 12.58 -14.43 -18.62
N LYS A 123 11.30 -14.83 -18.46
CA LYS A 123 10.25 -15.01 -19.49
C LYS A 123 8.90 -14.67 -18.87
N VAL A 124 7.88 -14.43 -19.70
CA VAL A 124 6.52 -13.99 -19.32
C VAL A 124 5.91 -14.70 -18.10
N ARG A 125 6.30 -15.95 -17.77
CA ARG A 125 5.78 -16.69 -16.62
C ARG A 125 6.81 -17.52 -15.86
N THR A 126 8.11 -17.26 -16.02
CA THR A 126 9.14 -18.04 -15.32
C THR A 126 9.90 -17.14 -14.34
N LEU A 127 9.64 -17.36 -13.05
CA LEU A 127 10.29 -16.65 -11.96
C LEU A 127 11.81 -16.86 -12.05
N ASP A 128 12.57 -15.77 -12.04
CA ASP A 128 14.01 -15.81 -11.97
C ASP A 128 14.45 -16.51 -10.67
N LYS A 129 15.54 -17.26 -10.73
CA LYS A 129 16.14 -17.87 -9.55
C LYS A 129 16.60 -16.79 -8.57
N ASN A 130 17.12 -15.66 -9.07
CA ASN A 130 17.62 -14.58 -8.24
C ASN A 130 16.53 -13.51 -8.02
N GLN A 131 16.11 -13.33 -6.78
CA GLN A 131 15.18 -12.27 -6.34
C GLN A 131 15.83 -11.20 -5.45
N ASP A 132 17.16 -11.10 -5.49
CA ASP A 132 17.96 -10.17 -4.68
C ASP A 132 17.49 -8.74 -4.79
N LYS A 133 17.16 -8.29 -6.01
CA LYS A 133 16.67 -6.92 -6.20
C LYS A 133 15.42 -6.68 -5.33
N ASN A 134 14.43 -7.57 -5.42
CA ASN A 134 13.15 -7.41 -4.71
C ASN A 134 13.35 -7.37 -3.18
N ARG A 135 14.05 -8.37 -2.59
CA ARG A 135 14.32 -8.37 -1.14
C ARG A 135 15.16 -7.17 -0.67
N ASN A 136 16.15 -6.75 -1.46
CA ASN A 136 16.99 -5.62 -1.12
C ASN A 136 16.23 -4.29 -1.20
N ASP A 137 15.29 -4.15 -2.14
CA ASP A 137 14.48 -2.93 -2.25
C ASP A 137 13.48 -2.83 -1.08
N ILE A 138 12.88 -3.95 -0.65
CA ILE A 138 12.09 -3.98 0.59
C ILE A 138 12.96 -3.61 1.80
N SER A 139 14.15 -4.20 1.93
CA SER A 139 15.08 -3.90 3.04
C SER A 139 15.49 -2.42 3.05
N LYS A 140 15.81 -1.83 1.88
CA LYS A 140 16.10 -0.40 1.75
C LYS A 140 14.91 0.46 2.15
N TRP A 141 13.69 0.09 1.77
CA TRP A 141 12.48 0.81 2.18
C TRP A 141 12.31 0.79 3.71
N VAL A 142 12.53 -0.36 4.35
CA VAL A 142 12.52 -0.48 5.82
C VAL A 142 13.54 0.45 6.46
N GLN A 143 14.79 0.42 6.00
CA GLN A 143 15.86 1.27 6.54
C GLN A 143 15.58 2.76 6.35
N ALA A 144 15.13 3.15 5.15
CA ALA A 144 14.76 4.53 4.85
C ALA A 144 13.53 5.00 5.65
N SER A 145 12.68 4.08 6.10
CA SER A 145 11.54 4.34 6.99
C SER A 145 11.94 4.47 8.47
N GLY A 146 13.24 4.47 8.77
CA GLY A 146 13.77 4.58 10.14
C GLY A 146 14.05 3.23 10.82
N GLY A 147 13.91 2.11 10.11
CA GLY A 147 14.30 0.77 10.56
C GLY A 147 13.38 0.10 11.59
N GLY A 148 12.46 0.84 12.21
CA GLY A 148 11.52 0.32 13.21
C GLY A 148 10.24 -0.30 12.64
N VAL A 149 10.00 -0.17 11.33
CA VAL A 149 8.87 -0.79 10.63
C VAL A 149 9.29 -2.15 10.06
N THR A 150 8.36 -3.10 10.01
CA THR A 150 8.53 -4.37 9.31
C THR A 150 7.90 -4.28 7.92
N ALA A 151 8.11 -5.26 7.06
CA ALA A 151 7.48 -5.32 5.74
C ALA A 151 6.97 -6.73 5.44
N PHE A 152 5.89 -6.82 4.68
CA PHE A 152 5.47 -8.10 4.13
C PHE A 152 6.57 -8.65 3.23
N ASP A 153 6.97 -9.90 3.48
CA ASP A 153 8.00 -10.60 2.71
C ASP A 153 7.41 -11.17 1.42
N PHE A 154 7.02 -10.28 0.50
CA PHE A 154 6.50 -10.63 -0.81
C PHE A 154 7.52 -11.42 -1.65
N THR A 155 8.82 -11.26 -1.37
CA THR A 155 9.87 -12.08 -1.98
C THR A 155 9.70 -13.55 -1.59
N THR A 156 9.60 -13.85 -0.29
CA THR A 156 9.36 -15.22 0.20
C THR A 156 8.04 -15.77 -0.33
N LYS A 157 6.94 -15.00 -0.28
CA LYS A 157 5.65 -15.41 -0.84
C LYS A 157 5.75 -15.88 -2.28
N GLY A 158 6.39 -15.07 -3.13
CA GLY A 158 6.50 -15.40 -4.56
C GLY A 158 7.39 -16.59 -4.86
N ILE A 159 8.47 -16.75 -4.10
CA ILE A 159 9.32 -17.93 -4.19
C ILE A 159 8.55 -19.17 -3.77
N LEU A 160 7.78 -19.12 -2.67
CA LEU A 160 7.02 -20.25 -2.17
C LEU A 160 6.00 -20.77 -3.17
N GLN A 161 5.38 -19.88 -3.97
CA GLN A 161 4.46 -20.30 -5.04
C GLN A 161 5.13 -21.17 -6.11
N ALA A 162 6.43 -20.99 -6.36
CA ALA A 162 7.20 -21.86 -7.25
C ALA A 162 7.69 -23.12 -6.53
N VAL A 163 8.13 -22.99 -5.28
CA VAL A 163 8.63 -24.11 -4.45
C VAL A 163 7.60 -25.23 -4.33
N VAL A 164 6.33 -24.89 -4.08
CA VAL A 164 5.25 -25.89 -3.95
C VAL A 164 4.89 -26.60 -5.26
N LYS A 165 5.50 -26.19 -6.39
CA LYS A 165 5.41 -26.84 -7.71
C LYS A 165 6.62 -27.73 -7.99
N ASN A 166 7.18 -28.36 -6.95
CA ASN A 166 8.37 -29.20 -6.98
C ASN A 166 9.68 -28.47 -7.33
N GLU A 167 9.76 -27.16 -7.07
CA GLU A 167 10.99 -26.37 -7.27
C GLU A 167 11.71 -26.07 -5.94
N LEU A 168 11.80 -27.08 -5.06
CA LEU A 168 12.40 -26.96 -3.71
C LEU A 168 13.82 -26.36 -3.70
N TRP A 169 14.56 -26.53 -4.80
CA TRP A 169 15.89 -25.93 -4.99
C TRP A 169 15.89 -24.39 -4.89
N ARG A 170 14.72 -23.75 -5.02
CA ARG A 170 14.55 -22.30 -4.83
C ARG A 170 14.57 -21.86 -3.38
N MET A 171 14.45 -22.76 -2.40
CA MET A 171 14.49 -22.41 -0.98
C MET A 171 15.88 -21.97 -0.49
N LYS A 172 16.89 -22.02 -1.36
CA LYS A 172 18.28 -21.72 -1.04
C LYS A 172 18.88 -20.79 -2.11
N ASP A 173 19.37 -19.63 -1.68
CA ASP A 173 20.11 -18.71 -2.55
C ASP A 173 21.54 -19.21 -2.82
N SER A 174 22.31 -18.48 -3.64
CA SER A 174 23.68 -18.85 -3.99
C SER A 174 24.66 -18.88 -2.80
N ASN A 175 24.33 -18.19 -1.71
CA ASN A 175 25.13 -18.14 -0.48
C ASN A 175 24.69 -19.20 0.53
N GLY A 176 23.58 -19.87 0.26
CA GLY A 176 23.01 -20.90 1.10
C GLY A 176 21.98 -20.43 2.10
N ASN A 177 21.56 -19.17 2.02
CA ASN A 177 20.54 -18.58 2.87
C ASN A 177 19.15 -18.74 2.25
N THR A 178 18.11 -18.42 3.02
CA THR A 178 16.76 -18.29 2.48
C THR A 178 16.69 -17.10 1.50
N PRO A 179 15.91 -17.18 0.41
CA PRO A 179 16.06 -16.26 -0.72
C PRO A 179 15.12 -15.06 -0.66
N GLY A 180 14.31 -14.91 0.40
CA GLY A 180 13.45 -13.76 0.63
C GLY A 180 14.03 -12.73 1.59
N LEU A 181 13.21 -11.76 2.03
CA LEU A 181 13.62 -10.74 3.00
C LEU A 181 14.05 -11.39 4.32
N ILE A 182 13.39 -12.47 4.73
CA ILE A 182 13.73 -13.24 5.93
C ILE A 182 15.20 -13.70 5.95
N GLY A 183 15.83 -13.89 4.78
CA GLY A 183 17.23 -14.31 4.67
C GLY A 183 18.25 -13.19 4.87
N ILE A 184 17.84 -11.92 4.80
CA ILE A 184 18.73 -10.76 4.93
C ILE A 184 18.36 -9.82 6.09
N SER A 185 17.09 -9.79 6.48
CA SER A 185 16.56 -8.93 7.55
C SER A 185 15.40 -9.63 8.29
N PRO A 186 15.65 -10.78 8.96
CA PRO A 186 14.59 -11.59 9.58
C PRO A 186 13.74 -10.82 10.60
N GLY A 187 14.35 -9.90 11.36
CA GLY A 187 13.62 -9.06 12.33
C GLY A 187 12.64 -8.06 11.69
N ASN A 188 12.70 -7.85 10.38
CA ASN A 188 11.80 -6.95 9.65
C ASN A 188 10.90 -7.69 8.66
N ALA A 189 10.96 -9.03 8.59
CA ALA A 189 10.24 -9.83 7.62
C ALA A 189 8.93 -10.39 8.21
N MET A 190 7.79 -9.93 7.71
CA MET A 190 6.48 -10.49 7.99
C MET A 190 6.08 -11.43 6.85
N THR A 191 6.18 -12.74 7.06
CA THR A 191 5.82 -13.73 6.05
C THR A 191 4.32 -13.98 6.01
N CYS A 192 3.77 -14.18 4.82
CA CYS A 192 2.38 -14.58 4.62
C CYS A 192 2.25 -15.48 3.38
N ILE A 193 1.24 -16.34 3.38
CA ILE A 193 0.86 -17.14 2.20
C ILE A 193 -0.14 -16.38 1.35
N GLU A 194 -1.13 -15.77 2.00
CA GLU A 194 -2.22 -15.02 1.37
C GLU A 194 -2.54 -13.73 2.14
N ASN A 195 -3.06 -12.73 1.43
CA ASN A 195 -3.76 -11.57 1.97
C ASN A 195 -5.11 -11.39 1.22
N HIS A 196 -5.82 -10.30 1.47
CA HIS A 196 -7.11 -10.03 0.83
C HIS A 196 -6.96 -9.80 -0.68
N ASP A 197 -5.91 -9.12 -1.15
CA ASP A 197 -5.70 -8.90 -2.59
C ASP A 197 -5.40 -10.21 -3.32
N THR A 198 -4.54 -11.05 -2.75
CA THR A 198 -4.08 -12.25 -3.45
C THR A 198 -5.10 -13.36 -3.46
N TRP A 199 -5.86 -13.53 -2.39
CA TRP A 199 -6.91 -14.54 -2.32
C TRP A 199 -8.31 -13.99 -2.63
N SER A 200 -8.76 -12.95 -1.93
CA SER A 200 -10.16 -12.47 -2.07
C SER A 200 -10.39 -11.80 -3.42
N GLU A 201 -9.43 -10.99 -3.88
CA GLU A 201 -9.51 -10.28 -5.17
C GLU A 201 -8.86 -11.06 -6.31
N GLN A 202 -8.27 -12.23 -6.02
CA GLN A 202 -7.67 -13.15 -6.99
C GLN A 202 -6.54 -12.50 -7.83
N VAL A 203 -5.85 -11.50 -7.29
CA VAL A 203 -4.79 -10.77 -8.02
C VAL A 203 -3.54 -11.62 -8.21
N TRP A 204 -3.14 -12.41 -7.19
CA TRP A 204 -1.95 -13.26 -7.25
C TRP A 204 -2.06 -14.48 -6.31
N PRO A 205 -3.07 -15.35 -6.51
CA PRO A 205 -3.40 -16.41 -5.58
C PRO A 205 -2.30 -17.48 -5.52
N PHE A 206 -2.00 -17.93 -4.32
CA PHE A 206 -1.23 -19.14 -4.04
C PHE A 206 -1.97 -20.35 -4.62
N PRO A 207 -1.26 -21.40 -5.08
CA PRO A 207 -1.93 -22.61 -5.56
C PRO A 207 -2.84 -23.21 -4.47
N SER A 208 -4.15 -23.23 -4.72
CA SER A 208 -5.18 -23.51 -3.70
C SER A 208 -5.07 -24.91 -3.10
N ASP A 209 -4.61 -25.89 -3.88
CA ASP A 209 -4.35 -27.27 -3.43
C ASP A 209 -3.01 -27.44 -2.70
N LYS A 210 -2.21 -26.37 -2.57
CA LYS A 210 -0.87 -26.38 -1.97
C LYS A 210 -0.71 -25.44 -0.77
N VAL A 211 -1.77 -24.76 -0.33
CA VAL A 211 -1.71 -23.79 0.80
C VAL A 211 -1.06 -24.42 2.04
N MET A 212 -1.41 -25.66 2.38
CA MET A 212 -0.82 -26.37 3.52
C MET A 212 0.69 -26.60 3.40
N LEU A 213 1.23 -26.73 2.19
CA LEU A 213 2.68 -26.84 1.97
C LEU A 213 3.38 -25.49 2.13
N GLY A 214 2.66 -24.37 1.96
CA GLY A 214 3.20 -23.04 2.24
C GLY A 214 3.42 -22.79 3.74
N TYR A 215 2.61 -23.42 4.60
CA TYR A 215 2.72 -23.32 6.06
C TYR A 215 3.73 -24.29 6.69
N ALA A 216 4.23 -25.26 5.91
CA ALA A 216 5.05 -26.37 6.40
C ALA A 216 6.53 -26.02 6.61
#